data_AF-A0A817GT97-F1
#
_entry.id   AF-A0A817GT97-F1
#
_cell.length_a   1.000
_cell.length_b   1.000
_cell.length_c   1.000
_cell.angle_alpha   90.00
_cell.angle_beta   90.00
_cell.angle_gamma   90.00
#
_symmetry.space_group_name_H-M   'P 1'
#
loop_
_entity.id
_entity.type
_entity.pdbx_description
1 polymer ?
#
loop_
_entity_poly.entity_id
_entity_poly.type
_entity_poly.pdbx_seq_one_letter_code
_entity_poly.pdbx_strand_id
1 'polypeptide(L)'
;MSNRKSTATAASELAVITPTNGTIVLPKPERRVPQNFLLIWLDANLNKSDEDMKRSLQKVQYLGASITTFTDADECIDFLSANKKEKVFMIVSGSLGQHVIPKIHAWPQLDSVYVFCSNQSIHEEWARAISKVKGVHTTIESICEALQINRKNCDRAMISISYNGIDMLFTYTQLLKEALLKIEDDDTKSIKEFVDYCRLQDDITEDEINKVELEYHHHTPIWWYTAPYFMHSMLNRGFQLMDVDIIVKMNFFIRDLHQHIKNLHRDQKQFASTNSFQLFRGQGNLSDGSSLLVQSFGSQIKEGDTIGLLLVLTNTNMKMYVFHNERSLGMAFHIQSPYPKPLYPVVSFKSDGKVTIIHADQKHRSLERMLSQCNSVEGKWKVLSFPQHPECIGCEFRIQRHEHGENMYVLFATVVNMLHCVLKHNPTTNEWKSADVMSTLIAGPPEQMKEEQLLINFLSNIKNVDVEDQKTLVIRSTDGSEIKLERRTEWTALPVTENIFA
;
A
#
# COMPACT_ATOMS: atom_id res chain seq x y z
N MET A 1 51.38 42.31 -62.58
CA MET A 1 52.35 41.18 -62.62
C MET A 1 52.34 40.48 -61.27
N SER A 2 51.98 39.18 -61.25
CA SER A 2 52.33 38.15 -60.25
C SER A 2 51.87 38.36 -58.80
N ASN A 3 51.23 37.45 -58.06
CA ASN A 3 50.65 36.12 -58.29
C ASN A 3 49.91 35.71 -56.98
N ARG A 4 48.77 34.99 -57.10
CA ARG A 4 48.24 33.89 -56.22
C ARG A 4 48.05 34.18 -54.71
N LYS A 5 46.90 33.95 -54.06
CA LYS A 5 45.74 33.05 -54.25
C LYS A 5 44.48 33.66 -53.59
N SER A 6 43.32 33.40 -54.18
CA SER A 6 41.99 33.83 -53.76
C SER A 6 41.30 32.86 -52.81
N THR A 7 40.24 33.40 -52.21
CA THR A 7 39.06 32.78 -51.61
C THR A 7 38.51 31.54 -52.31
N ALA A 8 37.84 30.70 -51.48
CA ALA A 8 36.78 29.71 -51.73
C ALA A 8 37.09 28.22 -51.46
N THR A 9 36.11 27.62 -50.77
CA THR A 9 35.69 26.20 -50.76
C THR A 9 36.31 25.25 -49.71
N ALA A 10 35.48 24.86 -48.73
CA ALA A 10 35.18 23.45 -48.42
C ALA A 10 33.96 23.38 -47.47
N ALA A 11 32.77 23.45 -48.07
CA ALA A 11 31.57 22.80 -47.56
C ALA A 11 31.52 21.41 -48.21
N SER A 12 31.48 20.34 -47.42
CA SER A 12 30.89 19.03 -47.76
C SER A 12 31.30 17.98 -46.73
N GLU A 13 30.39 17.62 -45.83
CA GLU A 13 30.11 16.23 -45.41
C GLU A 13 28.97 16.24 -44.39
N LEU A 14 27.76 16.48 -44.90
CA LEU A 14 26.54 16.00 -44.27
C LEU A 14 25.82 15.25 -45.37
N ALA A 15 25.93 13.92 -45.30
CA ALA A 15 25.27 13.02 -46.21
C ALA A 15 23.75 13.19 -46.09
N VAL A 16 23.19 13.68 -47.19
CA VAL A 16 21.84 13.54 -47.69
C VAL A 16 21.11 12.33 -47.06
N ILE A 17 20.15 12.62 -46.19
CA ILE A 17 19.01 11.72 -45.95
C ILE A 17 17.88 12.26 -46.83
N THR A 18 17.59 11.54 -47.91
CA THR A 18 16.43 11.75 -48.76
C THR A 18 15.14 11.52 -47.97
N PRO A 19 14.05 12.26 -48.26
CA PRO A 19 12.78 12.11 -47.55
C PRO A 19 12.11 10.82 -48.04
N THR A 20 12.20 9.77 -47.24
CA THR A 20 11.25 8.67 -47.36
C THR A 20 9.98 9.07 -46.60
N ASN A 21 8.85 8.94 -47.29
CA ASN A 21 7.50 9.13 -46.76
C ASN A 21 7.31 8.29 -45.49
N GLY A 22 7.61 8.88 -44.34
CA GLY A 22 7.25 8.39 -43.03
C GLY A 22 6.45 9.49 -42.38
N THR A 23 5.13 9.36 -42.43
CA THR A 23 4.23 10.12 -41.56
C THR A 23 4.80 10.04 -40.16
N ILE A 24 5.28 11.16 -39.61
CA ILE A 24 5.60 11.25 -38.18
C ILE A 24 4.24 11.18 -37.48
N VAL A 25 3.82 9.95 -37.18
CA VAL A 25 2.74 9.70 -36.26
C VAL A 25 3.32 10.07 -34.90
N LEU A 26 3.05 11.30 -34.46
CA LEU A 26 3.15 11.64 -33.05
C LEU A 26 2.48 10.52 -32.25
N PRO A 27 3.13 9.93 -31.23
CA PRO A 27 2.49 8.92 -30.42
C PRO A 27 1.17 9.50 -29.91
N LYS A 28 0.06 8.82 -30.23
CA LYS A 28 -1.25 9.19 -29.69
C LYS A 28 -1.12 9.24 -28.17
N PRO A 29 -1.69 10.26 -27.49
CA PRO A 29 -1.72 10.28 -26.04
C PRO A 29 -2.33 8.96 -25.56
N GLU A 30 -1.63 8.26 -24.66
CA GLU A 30 -2.15 7.07 -24.03
C GLU A 30 -3.43 7.46 -23.28
N ARG A 31 -4.57 6.95 -23.75
CA ARG A 31 -5.90 7.12 -23.15
C ARG A 31 -5.87 6.53 -21.74
N ARG A 32 -6.08 7.33 -20.68
CA ARG A 32 -5.87 6.91 -19.29
C ARG A 32 -6.87 7.53 -18.31
N VAL A 33 -7.92 6.76 -18.08
CA VAL A 33 -8.96 6.83 -17.02
C VAL A 33 -8.62 7.64 -15.75
N PRO A 34 -9.22 8.82 -15.50
CA PRO A 34 -9.30 9.60 -14.24
C PRO A 34 -9.75 8.92 -12.92
N GLN A 35 -9.50 7.63 -12.69
CA GLN A 35 -9.67 7.00 -11.39
C GLN A 35 -8.35 6.56 -10.76
N ASN A 36 -8.33 6.57 -9.43
CA ASN A 36 -7.25 6.02 -8.61
C ASN A 36 -7.19 4.49 -8.64
N PHE A 37 -8.11 3.85 -9.37
CA PHE A 37 -8.21 2.41 -9.58
C PHE A 37 -8.95 2.12 -10.90
N LEU A 38 -8.66 0.98 -11.50
CA LEU A 38 -9.40 0.43 -12.63
C LEU A 38 -10.52 -0.48 -12.12
N LEU A 39 -11.75 -0.32 -12.64
CA LEU A 39 -12.84 -1.26 -12.37
C LEU A 39 -13.03 -2.21 -13.54
N ILE A 40 -12.90 -3.51 -13.28
CA ILE A 40 -13.10 -4.58 -14.26
C ILE A 40 -14.37 -5.36 -13.94
N TRP A 41 -15.15 -5.73 -14.94
CA TRP A 41 -16.26 -6.69 -14.80
C TRP A 41 -16.04 -7.90 -15.72
N LEU A 42 -15.84 -9.08 -15.14
CA LEU A 42 -15.71 -10.36 -15.85
C LEU A 42 -16.95 -11.24 -15.65
N ASP A 43 -17.73 -11.43 -16.71
CA ASP A 43 -18.89 -12.33 -16.70
C ASP A 43 -19.14 -12.90 -18.10
N ALA A 44 -19.31 -14.22 -18.20
CA ALA A 44 -19.52 -14.93 -19.46
C ALA A 44 -20.83 -14.55 -20.14
N ASN A 45 -21.81 -14.06 -19.38
CA ASN A 45 -23.14 -13.70 -19.85
C ASN A 45 -23.31 -12.19 -20.07
N LEU A 46 -22.21 -11.45 -20.27
CA LEU A 46 -22.28 -10.00 -20.53
C LEU A 46 -22.90 -9.70 -21.91
N ASN A 47 -24.22 -9.78 -21.99
CA ASN A 47 -24.96 -9.40 -23.18
C ASN A 47 -25.33 -7.91 -23.13
N LYS A 48 -24.66 -7.10 -23.96
CA LYS A 48 -24.92 -5.65 -24.07
C LYS A 48 -26.35 -5.29 -24.52
N SER A 49 -27.14 -6.26 -24.98
CA SER A 49 -28.55 -6.07 -25.36
C SER A 49 -29.55 -6.31 -24.23
N ASP A 50 -29.11 -6.82 -23.07
CA ASP A 50 -29.93 -7.04 -21.88
C ASP A 50 -30.16 -5.73 -21.11
N GLU A 51 -31.43 -5.36 -20.92
CA GLU A 51 -31.83 -4.12 -20.25
C GLU A 51 -31.49 -4.10 -18.75
N ASP A 52 -31.51 -5.25 -18.06
CA ASP A 52 -31.15 -5.33 -16.65
C ASP A 52 -29.64 -5.18 -16.47
N MET A 53 -28.87 -5.70 -17.42
CA MET A 53 -27.43 -5.51 -17.46
C MET A 53 -27.04 -4.07 -17.80
N LYS A 54 -27.72 -3.42 -18.77
CA LYS A 54 -27.52 -2.00 -19.06
C LYS A 54 -27.79 -1.13 -17.84
N ARG A 55 -28.88 -1.40 -17.10
CA ARG A 55 -29.18 -0.70 -15.84
C ARG A 55 -28.11 -0.93 -14.79
N SER A 56 -27.58 -2.14 -14.69
CA SER A 56 -26.52 -2.49 -13.74
C SER A 56 -25.20 -1.78 -14.09
N LEU A 57 -24.82 -1.75 -15.38
CA LEU A 57 -23.67 -1.00 -15.87
C LEU A 57 -23.82 0.50 -15.63
N GLN A 58 -24.99 1.08 -15.94
CA GLN A 58 -25.27 2.49 -15.68
C GLN A 58 -25.16 2.86 -14.19
N LYS A 59 -25.63 1.99 -13.29
CA LYS A 59 -25.51 2.21 -11.83
C LYS A 59 -24.06 2.23 -11.37
N VAL A 60 -23.21 1.36 -11.92
CA VAL A 60 -21.78 1.34 -11.58
C VAL A 60 -21.03 2.49 -12.26
N GLN A 61 -21.40 2.86 -13.49
CA GLN A 61 -20.85 4.03 -14.20
C GLN A 61 -21.20 5.34 -13.48
N TYR A 62 -22.41 5.47 -12.91
CA TYR A 62 -22.81 6.63 -12.10
C TYR A 62 -21.95 6.81 -10.85
N LEU A 63 -21.23 5.76 -10.41
CA LEU A 63 -20.20 5.90 -9.39
C LEU A 63 -18.94 6.58 -9.92
N GLY A 64 -18.93 7.21 -11.10
CA GLY A 64 -17.75 7.83 -11.69
C GLY A 64 -16.62 6.83 -11.88
N ALA A 65 -16.96 5.60 -12.31
CA ALA A 65 -16.04 4.51 -12.55
C ALA A 65 -15.97 4.15 -14.05
N SER A 66 -14.79 4.09 -14.69
CA SER A 66 -14.67 3.48 -16.03
C SER A 66 -14.72 2.00 -15.79
N ILE A 67 -15.65 1.32 -16.46
CA ILE A 67 -15.79 -0.12 -16.33
C ILE A 67 -15.25 -0.79 -17.58
N THR A 68 -14.23 -1.62 -17.41
CA THR A 68 -13.73 -2.48 -18.49
C THR A 68 -14.38 -3.85 -18.35
N THR A 69 -15.18 -4.24 -19.33
CA THR A 69 -15.93 -5.50 -19.31
C THR A 69 -15.24 -6.58 -20.12
N PHE A 70 -15.17 -7.80 -19.62
CA PHE A 70 -14.65 -8.98 -20.32
C PHE A 70 -15.65 -10.13 -20.25
N THR A 71 -15.88 -10.80 -21.38
CA THR A 71 -16.63 -12.07 -21.43
C THR A 71 -15.72 -13.29 -21.35
N ASP A 72 -14.45 -13.12 -21.72
CA ASP A 72 -13.44 -14.15 -21.75
C ASP A 72 -12.44 -13.99 -20.60
N ALA A 73 -12.12 -15.12 -19.96
CA ALA A 73 -11.24 -15.14 -18.80
C ALA A 73 -9.77 -14.90 -19.15
N ASP A 74 -9.31 -15.42 -20.28
CA ASP A 74 -7.91 -15.33 -20.69
C ASP A 74 -7.60 -13.90 -21.18
N GLU A 75 -8.51 -13.29 -21.95
CA GLU A 75 -8.40 -11.87 -22.33
C GLU A 75 -8.32 -10.94 -21.11
N CYS A 76 -9.12 -11.22 -20.08
CA CYS A 76 -9.09 -10.45 -18.83
C CYS A 76 -7.75 -10.60 -18.11
N ILE A 77 -7.18 -11.79 -18.07
CA ILE A 77 -5.89 -12.07 -17.41
C ILE A 77 -4.75 -11.39 -18.17
N ASP A 78 -4.76 -11.46 -19.51
CA ASP A 78 -3.76 -10.82 -20.35
C ASP A 78 -3.76 -9.30 -20.16
N PHE A 79 -4.95 -8.69 -20.13
CA PHE A 79 -5.11 -7.27 -19.85
C PHE A 79 -4.56 -6.86 -18.47
N LEU A 80 -4.86 -7.66 -17.44
CA LEU A 80 -4.35 -7.43 -16.07
C LEU A 80 -2.83 -7.60 -15.96
N SER A 81 -2.24 -8.46 -16.79
CA SER A 81 -0.80 -8.72 -16.80
C SER A 81 -0.01 -7.56 -17.43
N ALA A 82 -0.60 -6.89 -18.42
CA ALA A 82 -0.03 -5.73 -19.10
C ALA A 82 -0.08 -4.45 -18.24
N ASN A 83 -1.14 -4.30 -17.42
CA ASN A 83 -1.38 -3.12 -16.61
C ASN A 83 -0.94 -3.28 -15.14
N LYS A 84 0.36 -3.16 -14.87
CA LYS A 84 0.94 -3.36 -13.51
C LYS A 84 0.95 -2.12 -12.61
N LYS A 85 0.64 -0.94 -13.15
CA LYS A 85 0.83 0.35 -12.44
C LYS A 85 -0.41 0.81 -11.67
N GLU A 86 -1.59 0.34 -12.03
CA GLU A 86 -2.86 0.80 -11.46
C GLU A 86 -3.46 -0.25 -10.53
N LYS A 87 -4.10 0.19 -9.45
CA LYS A 87 -4.89 -0.71 -8.59
C LYS A 87 -6.14 -1.16 -9.33
N VAL A 88 -6.53 -2.41 -9.15
CA VAL A 88 -7.70 -2.99 -9.82
C VAL A 88 -8.74 -3.45 -8.80
N PHE A 89 -9.97 -3.00 -9.03
CA PHE A 89 -11.18 -3.56 -8.44
C PHE A 89 -11.88 -4.42 -9.49
N MET A 90 -12.35 -5.60 -9.10
CA MET A 90 -12.92 -6.56 -10.04
C MET A 90 -14.29 -7.03 -9.58
N ILE A 91 -15.29 -6.92 -10.44
CA ILE A 91 -16.57 -7.60 -10.34
C ILE A 91 -16.47 -8.87 -11.17
N VAL A 92 -16.83 -10.02 -10.61
CA VAL A 92 -16.74 -11.29 -11.33
C VAL A 92 -17.97 -12.15 -11.09
N SER A 93 -18.47 -12.84 -12.12
CA SER A 93 -19.52 -13.85 -11.93
C SER A 93 -19.06 -14.95 -10.99
N GLY A 94 -19.96 -15.55 -10.20
CA GLY A 94 -19.62 -16.67 -9.32
C GLY A 94 -18.89 -17.83 -10.00
N SER A 95 -19.34 -18.21 -11.20
CA SER A 95 -18.76 -19.31 -11.98
C SER A 95 -17.37 -18.99 -12.53
N LEU A 96 -17.15 -17.82 -13.14
CA LEU A 96 -15.81 -17.45 -13.61
C LEU A 96 -14.88 -17.11 -12.44
N GLY A 97 -15.41 -16.50 -11.38
CA GLY A 97 -14.64 -16.10 -10.21
C GLY A 97 -13.94 -17.28 -9.54
N GLN A 98 -14.63 -18.42 -9.42
CA GLN A 98 -14.07 -19.64 -8.86
C GLN A 98 -12.86 -20.17 -9.64
N HIS A 99 -12.75 -19.89 -10.94
CA HIS A 99 -11.68 -20.38 -11.79
C HIS A 99 -10.55 -19.34 -12.00
N VAL A 100 -10.90 -18.06 -12.05
CA VAL A 100 -9.99 -16.96 -12.38
C VAL A 100 -9.31 -16.42 -11.13
N ILE A 101 -10.06 -16.15 -10.06
CA ILE A 101 -9.52 -15.50 -8.86
C ILE A 101 -8.40 -16.30 -8.21
N PRO A 102 -8.46 -17.65 -8.09
CA PRO A 102 -7.32 -18.43 -7.58
C PRO A 102 -6.01 -18.28 -8.37
N LYS A 103 -6.06 -17.88 -9.65
CA LYS A 103 -4.85 -17.68 -10.47
C LYS A 103 -4.23 -16.30 -10.26
N ILE A 104 -5.05 -15.28 -9.95
CA ILE A 104 -4.64 -13.88 -9.92
C ILE A 104 -4.69 -13.24 -8.52
N HIS A 105 -5.22 -13.91 -7.50
CA HIS A 105 -5.38 -13.29 -6.17
C HIS A 105 -4.05 -12.83 -5.54
N ALA A 106 -2.94 -13.46 -5.88
CA ALA A 106 -1.61 -13.07 -5.39
C ALA A 106 -1.08 -11.77 -6.04
N TRP A 107 -1.69 -11.29 -7.13
CA TRP A 107 -1.16 -10.17 -7.91
C TRP A 107 -1.29 -8.84 -7.16
N PRO A 108 -0.19 -8.08 -6.95
CA PRO A 108 -0.20 -6.84 -6.16
C PRO A 108 -1.18 -5.78 -6.67
N GLN A 109 -1.38 -5.71 -7.99
CA GLN A 109 -2.29 -4.75 -8.61
C GLN A 109 -3.77 -5.07 -8.36
N LEU A 110 -4.13 -6.33 -8.10
CA LEU A 110 -5.51 -6.70 -7.74
C LEU A 110 -5.73 -6.38 -6.26
N ASP A 111 -6.56 -5.40 -5.96
CA ASP A 111 -6.80 -4.91 -4.59
C ASP A 111 -8.06 -5.54 -3.98
N SER A 112 -9.17 -5.51 -4.72
CA SER A 112 -10.48 -5.95 -4.23
C SER A 112 -11.30 -6.66 -5.30
N VAL A 113 -11.99 -7.75 -4.92
CA VAL A 113 -12.84 -8.57 -5.80
C VAL A 113 -14.25 -8.67 -5.21
N TYR A 114 -15.27 -8.49 -6.04
CA TYR A 114 -16.68 -8.60 -5.69
C TYR A 114 -17.32 -9.69 -6.54
N VAL A 115 -17.84 -10.73 -5.92
CA VAL A 115 -18.46 -11.83 -6.65
C VAL A 115 -19.94 -11.51 -6.86
N PHE A 116 -20.39 -11.42 -8.11
CA PHE A 116 -21.79 -11.22 -8.46
C PHE A 116 -22.42 -12.57 -8.83
N CYS A 117 -23.40 -13.02 -8.06
CA CYS A 117 -24.08 -14.29 -8.34
C CYS A 117 -25.48 -14.34 -7.73
N SER A 118 -26.44 -14.92 -8.45
CA SER A 118 -27.79 -15.16 -7.94
C SER A 118 -27.85 -16.18 -6.80
N ASN A 119 -26.87 -17.09 -6.70
CA ASN A 119 -26.82 -18.11 -5.65
C ASN A 119 -25.54 -17.96 -4.80
N GLN A 120 -25.68 -17.19 -3.72
CA GLN A 120 -24.60 -16.86 -2.80
C GLN A 120 -23.94 -18.09 -2.18
N SER A 121 -24.76 -19.07 -1.76
CA SER A 121 -24.33 -20.25 -0.99
C SER A 121 -23.27 -21.11 -1.69
N ILE A 122 -23.29 -21.18 -3.02
CA ILE A 122 -22.35 -22.00 -3.80
C ILE A 122 -20.95 -21.38 -3.81
N HIS A 123 -20.85 -20.05 -3.72
CA HIS A 123 -19.59 -19.34 -3.94
C HIS A 123 -18.99 -18.74 -2.68
N GLU A 124 -19.71 -18.73 -1.56
CA GLU A 124 -19.22 -18.22 -0.29
C GLU A 124 -18.00 -18.97 0.26
N GLU A 125 -17.95 -20.29 0.09
CA GLU A 125 -16.90 -21.12 0.69
C GLU A 125 -15.52 -20.79 0.11
N TRP A 126 -15.40 -20.72 -1.22
CA TRP A 126 -14.13 -20.34 -1.87
C TRP A 126 -13.86 -18.83 -1.76
N ALA A 127 -14.89 -17.99 -1.78
CA ALA A 127 -14.75 -16.54 -1.64
C ALA A 127 -14.14 -16.17 -0.27
N ARG A 128 -14.59 -16.80 0.82
CA ARG A 128 -14.06 -16.55 2.17
C ARG A 128 -12.60 -16.95 2.33
N ALA A 129 -12.12 -17.92 1.55
CA ALA A 129 -10.74 -18.36 1.59
C ALA A 129 -9.75 -17.31 1.00
N ILE A 130 -10.25 -16.34 0.23
CA ILE A 130 -9.41 -15.36 -0.48
C ILE A 130 -9.64 -13.96 0.10
N SER A 131 -8.65 -13.42 0.82
CA SER A 131 -8.74 -12.15 1.57
C SER A 131 -9.05 -10.90 0.72
N LYS A 132 -8.79 -10.97 -0.59
CA LYS A 132 -9.11 -9.91 -1.54
C LYS A 132 -10.56 -9.93 -2.01
N VAL A 133 -11.28 -11.03 -1.81
CA VAL A 133 -12.72 -11.09 -2.08
C VAL A 133 -13.45 -10.37 -0.95
N LYS A 134 -14.17 -9.30 -1.30
CA LYS A 134 -14.86 -8.41 -0.36
C LYS A 134 -16.32 -8.78 -0.13
N GLY A 135 -16.82 -9.78 -0.84
CA GLY A 135 -18.16 -10.31 -0.65
C GLY A 135 -18.68 -11.08 -1.85
N VAL A 136 -19.72 -11.87 -1.60
CA VAL A 136 -20.58 -12.47 -2.63
C VAL A 136 -21.91 -11.74 -2.56
N HIS A 137 -22.32 -11.15 -3.67
CA HIS A 137 -23.46 -10.26 -3.76
C HIS A 137 -24.47 -10.79 -4.77
N THR A 138 -25.74 -10.75 -4.40
CA THR A 138 -26.87 -11.15 -5.24
C THR A 138 -27.47 -9.99 -6.03
N THR A 139 -27.15 -8.75 -5.64
CA THR A 139 -27.68 -7.51 -6.23
C THR A 139 -26.54 -6.54 -6.54
N ILE A 140 -26.65 -5.81 -7.65
CA ILE A 140 -25.65 -4.81 -8.04
C ILE A 140 -25.58 -3.64 -7.04
N GLU A 141 -26.68 -3.30 -6.38
CA GLU A 141 -26.74 -2.25 -5.36
C GLU A 141 -25.78 -2.52 -4.19
N SER A 142 -25.78 -3.75 -3.70
CA SER A 142 -24.86 -4.19 -2.64
C SER A 142 -23.39 -4.10 -3.08
N ILE A 143 -23.10 -4.37 -4.36
CA ILE A 143 -21.75 -4.17 -4.92
C ILE A 143 -21.41 -2.69 -4.98
N CYS A 144 -22.35 -1.84 -5.41
CA CYS A 144 -22.16 -0.39 -5.45
C CYS A 144 -21.86 0.20 -4.06
N GLU A 145 -22.58 -0.24 -3.02
CA GLU A 145 -22.32 0.19 -1.64
C GLU A 145 -20.92 -0.23 -1.16
N ALA A 146 -20.53 -1.49 -1.42
CA ALA A 146 -19.21 -1.99 -1.05
C ALA A 146 -18.08 -1.28 -1.83
N LEU A 147 -18.29 -1.01 -3.11
CA LEU A 147 -17.38 -0.23 -3.95
C LEU A 147 -17.24 1.22 -3.43
N GLN A 148 -18.32 1.87 -3.02
CA GLN A 148 -18.27 3.22 -2.46
C GLN A 148 -17.46 3.30 -1.16
N ILE A 149 -17.59 2.31 -0.28
CA ILE A 149 -16.81 2.23 0.97
C ILE A 149 -15.32 2.06 0.64
N ASN A 150 -14.97 1.14 -0.26
CA ASN A 150 -13.58 0.87 -0.62
C ASN A 150 -12.96 2.02 -1.43
N ARG A 151 -13.72 2.70 -2.28
CA ARG A 151 -13.29 3.94 -2.95
C ARG A 151 -12.93 5.04 -1.95
N LYS A 152 -13.79 5.30 -0.97
CA LYS A 152 -13.51 6.30 0.10
C LYS A 152 -12.24 5.95 0.87
N ASN A 153 -11.91 4.67 1.03
CA ASN A 153 -10.67 4.23 1.68
C ASN A 153 -9.44 4.37 0.77
N CYS A 154 -9.59 4.13 -0.53
CA CYS A 154 -8.53 4.31 -1.53
C CYS A 154 -8.16 5.79 -1.70
N ASP A 155 -9.15 6.68 -1.75
CA ASP A 155 -8.95 8.14 -1.81
C ASP A 155 -8.33 8.70 -0.50
N ARG A 156 -8.44 7.96 0.61
CA ARG A 156 -7.81 8.29 1.90
C ARG A 156 -6.39 7.75 2.06
N ALA A 157 -5.91 6.89 1.16
CA ALA A 157 -4.51 6.41 1.17
C ALA A 157 -3.59 7.55 0.70
N MET A 158 -3.31 8.48 1.62
CA MET A 158 -2.50 9.67 1.40
C MET A 158 -1.05 9.32 1.02
N ILE A 159 -0.46 10.19 0.20
CA ILE A 159 1.00 10.33 0.08
C ILE A 159 1.54 10.60 1.50
N SER A 160 2.30 9.66 2.05
CA SER A 160 3.06 9.90 3.27
C SER A 160 4.09 10.99 2.99
N ILE A 161 3.93 12.17 3.59
CA ILE A 161 4.97 13.19 3.63
C ILE A 161 5.73 12.98 4.94
N SER A 162 6.67 12.03 4.95
CA SER A 162 7.65 11.91 6.02
C SER A 162 8.81 12.87 5.73
N TYR A 163 8.84 14.02 6.41
CA TYR A 163 9.92 14.98 6.26
C TYR A 163 11.09 14.62 7.18
N ASN A 164 12.09 13.94 6.62
CA ASN A 164 13.36 13.66 7.31
C ASN A 164 14.50 14.62 6.87
N GLY A 165 14.16 15.79 6.33
CA GLY A 165 15.13 16.86 6.00
C GLY A 165 15.99 16.63 4.74
N ILE A 166 15.96 15.44 4.13
CA ILE A 166 16.69 15.10 2.88
C ILE A 166 15.78 14.26 1.96
N ASP A 167 14.59 14.75 1.66
CA ASP A 167 13.73 14.08 0.68
C ASP A 167 13.89 14.73 -0.71
N MET A 168 14.54 13.99 -1.63
CA MET A 168 14.73 14.41 -3.01
C MET A 168 13.38 14.64 -3.72
N LEU A 169 12.34 13.89 -3.36
CA LEU A 169 10.99 14.08 -3.88
C LEU A 169 10.40 15.40 -3.40
N PHE A 170 10.64 15.79 -2.14
CA PHE A 170 10.23 17.10 -1.64
C PHE A 170 10.93 18.24 -2.38
N THR A 171 12.26 18.17 -2.57
CA THR A 171 13.00 19.18 -3.34
C THR A 171 12.49 19.29 -4.77
N TYR A 172 12.26 18.16 -5.44
CA TYR A 172 11.69 18.12 -6.78
C TYR A 172 10.28 18.73 -6.81
N THR A 173 9.42 18.38 -5.85
CA THR A 173 8.05 18.90 -5.77
C THR A 173 8.02 20.39 -5.48
N GLN A 174 8.95 20.91 -4.66
CA GLN A 174 9.09 22.35 -4.46
C GLN A 174 9.52 23.07 -5.74
N LEU A 175 10.50 22.54 -6.48
CA LEU A 175 10.92 23.09 -7.76
C LEU A 175 9.79 23.07 -8.80
N LEU A 176 9.06 21.96 -8.90
CA LEU A 176 7.90 21.81 -9.76
C LEU A 176 6.82 22.83 -9.41
N LYS A 177 6.48 22.98 -8.13
CA LYS A 177 5.53 23.99 -7.64
C LYS A 177 5.97 25.41 -8.04
N GLU A 178 7.23 25.77 -7.82
CA GLU A 178 7.74 27.09 -8.21
C GLU A 178 7.74 27.30 -9.73
N ALA A 179 7.98 26.25 -10.52
CA ALA A 179 7.89 26.31 -11.98
C ALA A 179 6.44 26.53 -12.45
N LEU A 180 5.50 25.70 -11.97
CA LEU A 180 4.08 25.76 -12.30
C LEU A 180 3.48 27.15 -12.00
N LEU A 181 3.80 27.69 -10.82
CA LEU A 181 3.31 29.01 -10.41
C LEU A 181 3.87 30.19 -11.22
N LYS A 182 4.97 30.00 -11.95
CA LYS A 182 5.60 31.02 -12.81
C LYS A 182 5.17 30.94 -14.26
N ILE A 183 4.48 29.87 -14.67
CA ILE A 183 3.95 29.76 -16.02
C ILE A 183 2.82 30.79 -16.16
N GLU A 184 3.07 31.79 -16.99
CA GLU A 184 2.08 32.78 -17.43
C GLU A 184 1.41 32.24 -18.70
N ASP A 185 0.27 31.60 -18.54
CA ASP A 185 -0.56 31.09 -19.65
C ASP A 185 -1.91 31.83 -19.69
N ASP A 186 -2.49 31.91 -20.87
CA ASP A 186 -3.88 32.34 -21.06
C ASP A 186 -4.83 31.28 -20.49
N ASP A 187 -5.49 31.61 -19.38
CA ASP A 187 -6.45 30.72 -18.69
C ASP A 187 -7.52 30.19 -19.64
N THR A 188 -8.03 31.00 -20.57
CA THR A 188 -9.08 30.59 -21.50
C THR A 188 -8.58 29.47 -22.40
N LYS A 189 -7.35 29.61 -22.89
CA LYS A 189 -6.70 28.60 -23.74
C LYS A 189 -6.37 27.35 -22.92
N SER A 190 -5.85 27.51 -21.72
CA SER A 190 -5.48 26.38 -20.84
C SER A 190 -6.69 25.58 -20.39
N ILE A 191 -7.80 26.24 -20.04
CA ILE A 191 -9.07 25.58 -19.72
C ILE A 191 -9.58 24.81 -20.94
N LYS A 192 -9.53 25.40 -22.13
CA LYS A 192 -9.95 24.71 -23.35
C LYS A 192 -9.10 23.48 -23.64
N GLU A 193 -7.77 23.61 -23.53
CA GLU A 193 -6.86 22.48 -23.71
C GLU A 193 -7.06 21.37 -22.67
N PHE A 194 -7.42 21.74 -21.43
CA PHE A 194 -7.78 20.80 -20.38
C PHE A 194 -9.10 20.10 -20.69
N VAL A 195 -10.13 20.84 -21.09
CA VAL A 195 -11.43 20.30 -21.50
C VAL A 195 -11.27 19.32 -22.68
N ASP A 196 -10.50 19.69 -23.69
CA ASP A 196 -10.21 18.82 -24.83
C ASP A 196 -9.44 17.56 -24.40
N TYR A 197 -8.53 17.69 -23.43
CA TYR A 197 -7.86 16.55 -22.81
C TYR A 197 -8.84 15.64 -22.05
N CYS A 198 -9.79 16.21 -21.32
CA CYS A 198 -10.82 15.48 -20.58
C CYS A 198 -11.79 14.73 -21.51
N ARG A 199 -12.15 15.31 -22.67
CA ARG A 199 -12.98 14.65 -23.69
C ARG A 199 -12.34 13.40 -24.29
N LEU A 200 -11.02 13.26 -24.17
CA LEU A 200 -10.29 12.06 -24.59
C LEU A 200 -10.29 10.96 -23.52
N GLN A 201 -10.85 11.22 -22.34
CA GLN A 201 -10.95 10.27 -21.22
C GLN A 201 -12.35 9.64 -21.17
N ASP A 202 -12.43 8.34 -20.94
CA ASP A 202 -13.68 7.57 -21.04
C ASP A 202 -14.59 7.65 -19.80
N ASP A 203 -14.11 8.22 -18.68
CA ASP A 203 -14.79 8.23 -17.36
C ASP A 203 -15.19 9.60 -16.85
N ILE A 204 -14.95 10.65 -17.61
CA ILE A 204 -15.53 11.96 -17.31
C ILE A 204 -16.78 12.11 -18.15
N THR A 205 -17.90 12.36 -17.49
CA THR A 205 -19.15 12.58 -18.22
C THR A 205 -19.07 13.90 -18.99
N GLU A 206 -19.60 13.93 -20.22
CA GLU A 206 -19.66 15.17 -21.01
C GLU A 206 -20.36 16.32 -20.26
N ASP A 207 -21.35 16.01 -19.43
CA ASP A 207 -22.03 17.01 -18.59
C ASP A 207 -21.08 17.66 -17.58
N GLU A 208 -20.20 16.89 -16.93
CA GLU A 208 -19.20 17.43 -16.01
C GLU A 208 -18.13 18.24 -16.76
N ILE A 209 -17.71 17.79 -17.94
CA ILE A 209 -16.76 18.51 -18.79
C ILE A 209 -17.33 19.87 -19.20
N ASN A 210 -18.56 19.87 -19.73
CA ASN A 210 -19.26 21.09 -20.16
C ASN A 210 -19.46 22.05 -18.99
N LYS A 211 -19.69 21.53 -17.79
CA LYS A 211 -19.79 22.36 -16.59
C LYS A 211 -18.47 23.08 -16.30
N VAL A 212 -17.32 22.41 -16.42
CA VAL A 212 -16.02 23.09 -16.27
C VAL A 212 -15.82 24.12 -17.37
N GLU A 213 -16.07 23.76 -18.64
CA GLU A 213 -15.87 24.67 -19.77
C GLU A 213 -16.70 25.97 -19.66
N LEU A 214 -17.95 25.85 -19.19
CA LEU A 214 -18.90 26.97 -19.15
C LEU A 214 -18.90 27.72 -17.81
N GLU A 215 -18.63 27.03 -16.70
CA GLU A 215 -18.86 27.55 -15.36
C GLU A 215 -17.60 27.65 -14.49
N TYR A 216 -16.40 27.35 -15.01
CA TYR A 216 -15.17 27.36 -14.20
C TYR A 216 -15.01 28.66 -13.40
N HIS A 217 -15.12 29.81 -14.08
CA HIS A 217 -14.97 31.14 -13.45
C HIS A 217 -16.21 31.61 -12.67
N HIS A 218 -17.35 30.90 -12.73
CA HIS A 218 -18.52 31.21 -11.91
C HIS A 218 -18.36 30.73 -10.46
N HIS A 219 -17.40 29.85 -10.20
CA HIS A 219 -17.12 29.31 -8.88
C HIS A 219 -15.68 29.60 -8.45
N THR A 220 -15.44 29.54 -7.13
CA THR A 220 -14.09 29.68 -6.61
C THR A 220 -13.29 28.39 -6.86
N PRO A 221 -11.95 28.47 -7.00
CA PRO A 221 -11.12 27.28 -7.15
C PRO A 221 -11.28 26.26 -6.02
N ILE A 222 -11.44 26.74 -4.77
CA ILE A 222 -11.65 25.86 -3.62
C ILE A 222 -13.01 25.13 -3.68
N TRP A 223 -14.03 25.74 -4.30
CA TRP A 223 -15.31 25.08 -4.53
C TRP A 223 -15.13 23.91 -5.49
N TRP A 224 -14.43 24.09 -6.61
CA TRP A 224 -14.11 22.99 -7.54
C TRP A 224 -13.29 21.87 -6.88
N TYR A 225 -12.39 22.21 -5.96
CA TYR A 225 -11.60 21.23 -5.22
C TYR A 225 -12.41 20.44 -4.17
N THR A 226 -13.54 20.97 -3.71
CA THR A 226 -14.35 20.34 -2.64
C THR A 226 -15.70 19.82 -3.12
N ALA A 227 -16.16 20.25 -4.29
CA ALA A 227 -17.38 19.79 -4.92
C ALA A 227 -17.24 18.33 -5.41
N PRO A 228 -18.36 17.58 -5.52
CA PRO A 228 -18.35 16.18 -5.93
C PRO A 228 -18.20 16.01 -7.45
N TYR A 229 -17.17 16.63 -8.03
CA TYR A 229 -16.83 16.57 -9.46
C TYR A 229 -15.41 16.02 -9.64
N PHE A 230 -15.08 15.63 -10.88
CA PHE A 230 -13.80 15.00 -11.21
C PHE A 230 -12.55 15.87 -10.97
N MET A 231 -12.68 17.20 -10.81
CA MET A 231 -11.56 18.13 -10.64
C MET A 231 -10.65 17.74 -9.47
N HIS A 232 -11.21 17.43 -8.31
CA HIS A 232 -10.44 17.02 -7.13
C HIS A 232 -9.72 15.69 -7.35
N SER A 233 -10.44 14.68 -7.85
CA SER A 233 -9.88 13.33 -8.03
C SER A 233 -8.78 13.32 -9.09
N MET A 234 -8.97 14.03 -10.20
CA MET A 234 -7.96 14.13 -11.26
C MET A 234 -6.71 14.85 -10.76
N LEU A 235 -6.87 15.96 -10.02
CA LEU A 235 -5.73 16.68 -9.48
C LEU A 235 -4.92 15.83 -8.48
N ASN A 236 -5.61 15.15 -7.57
CA ASN A 236 -4.95 14.29 -6.59
C ASN A 236 -4.24 13.11 -7.26
N ARG A 237 -4.83 12.53 -8.31
CA ARG A 237 -4.18 11.49 -9.12
C ARG A 237 -2.90 12.01 -9.76
N GLY A 238 -2.97 13.20 -10.37
CA GLY A 238 -1.81 13.87 -10.96
C GLY A 238 -0.65 13.99 -9.97
N PHE A 239 -0.92 14.48 -8.75
CA PHE A 239 0.10 14.56 -7.71
C PHE A 239 0.56 13.21 -7.16
N GLN A 240 -0.34 12.23 -7.00
CA GLN A 240 0.01 10.91 -6.46
C GLN A 240 0.92 10.13 -7.40
N LEU A 241 0.64 10.18 -8.70
CA LEU A 241 1.40 9.45 -9.72
C LEU A 241 2.56 10.27 -10.29
N MET A 242 2.69 11.53 -9.88
CA MET A 242 3.59 12.51 -10.51
C MET A 242 3.36 12.58 -12.03
N ASP A 243 2.10 12.51 -12.45
CA ASP A 243 1.71 12.53 -13.85
C ASP A 243 1.81 13.95 -14.41
N VAL A 244 2.87 14.19 -15.17
CA VAL A 244 3.21 15.53 -15.70
C VAL A 244 2.13 16.02 -16.67
N ASP A 245 1.50 15.14 -17.45
CA ASP A 245 0.48 15.55 -18.42
C ASP A 245 -0.74 16.10 -17.68
N ILE A 246 -1.21 15.40 -16.64
CA ILE A 246 -2.31 15.87 -15.80
C ILE A 246 -1.91 17.16 -15.07
N ILE A 247 -0.74 17.20 -14.43
CA ILE A 247 -0.28 18.36 -13.65
C ILE A 247 -0.18 19.61 -14.53
N VAL A 248 0.38 19.48 -15.74
CA VAL A 248 0.52 20.60 -16.68
C VAL A 248 -0.83 21.03 -17.23
N LYS A 249 -1.70 20.09 -17.62
CA LYS A 249 -3.05 20.43 -18.11
C LYS A 249 -3.91 21.08 -17.04
N MET A 250 -3.69 20.74 -15.76
CA MET A 250 -4.36 21.36 -14.62
C MET A 250 -3.61 22.56 -14.02
N ASN A 251 -2.55 23.07 -14.67
CA ASN A 251 -1.70 24.12 -14.11
C ASN A 251 -2.50 25.40 -13.76
N PHE A 252 -3.46 25.80 -14.61
CA PHE A 252 -4.33 26.94 -14.34
C PHE A 252 -5.08 26.76 -13.01
N PHE A 253 -5.66 25.58 -12.80
CA PHE A 253 -6.40 25.25 -11.59
C PHE A 253 -5.50 25.16 -10.36
N ILE A 254 -4.30 24.58 -10.49
CA ILE A 254 -3.31 24.50 -9.41
C ILE A 254 -2.91 25.90 -8.95
N ARG A 255 -2.61 26.80 -9.90
CA ARG A 255 -2.24 28.19 -9.61
C ARG A 255 -3.38 28.92 -8.92
N ASP A 256 -4.60 28.82 -9.46
CA ASP A 256 -5.77 29.49 -8.92
C ASP A 256 -6.11 28.98 -7.51
N LEU A 257 -6.08 27.66 -7.31
CA LEU A 257 -6.30 27.02 -6.02
C LEU A 257 -5.24 27.42 -5.00
N HIS A 258 -3.96 27.43 -5.40
CA HIS A 258 -2.86 27.85 -4.53
C HIS A 258 -3.03 29.30 -4.06
N GLN A 259 -3.34 30.22 -4.97
CA GLN A 259 -3.55 31.63 -4.61
C GLN A 259 -4.81 31.81 -3.77
N HIS A 260 -5.89 31.11 -4.08
CA HIS A 260 -7.11 31.16 -3.30
C HIS A 260 -6.88 30.67 -1.86
N ILE A 261 -6.17 29.55 -1.67
CA ILE A 261 -5.80 29.04 -0.33
C ILE A 261 -4.90 30.04 0.40
N LYS A 262 -3.94 30.68 -0.28
CA LYS A 262 -3.11 31.73 0.33
C LYS A 262 -3.90 32.94 0.79
N ASN A 263 -4.90 33.35 0.02
CA ASN A 263 -5.80 34.44 0.40
C ASN A 263 -6.65 34.06 1.60
N LEU A 264 -7.29 32.88 1.57
CA LEU A 264 -8.05 32.35 2.72
C LEU A 264 -7.21 32.29 3.99
N HIS A 265 -5.95 31.83 3.88
CA HIS A 265 -5.02 31.78 5.01
C HIS A 265 -4.64 33.17 5.53
N ARG A 266 -4.44 34.15 4.63
CA ARG A 266 -4.16 35.53 5.00
C ARG A 266 -5.35 36.15 5.74
N ASP A 267 -6.55 35.98 5.22
CA ASP A 267 -7.78 36.48 5.82
C ASP A 267 -7.96 35.85 7.20
N GLN A 268 -7.81 34.52 7.30
CA GLN A 268 -7.89 33.81 8.57
C GLN A 268 -6.86 34.31 9.59
N LYS A 269 -5.62 34.60 9.18
CA LYS A 269 -4.59 35.19 10.04
C LYS A 269 -4.91 36.60 10.50
N GLN A 270 -5.61 37.40 9.68
CA GLN A 270 -6.00 38.76 10.06
C GLN A 270 -7.00 38.77 11.22
N PHE A 271 -7.83 37.72 11.34
CA PHE A 271 -8.84 37.58 12.38
C PHE A 271 -8.39 36.72 13.58
N ALA A 272 -7.23 36.07 13.51
CA ALA A 272 -6.71 35.23 14.58
C ALA A 272 -5.76 36.01 15.51
N SER A 273 -6.05 36.03 16.81
CA SER A 273 -5.20 36.64 17.83
C SER A 273 -3.95 35.81 18.17
N THR A 274 -3.83 34.61 17.63
CA THR A 274 -2.73 33.67 17.87
C THR A 274 -2.04 33.26 16.55
N ASN A 275 -0.70 33.23 16.55
CA ASN A 275 0.11 32.76 15.42
C ASN A 275 0.01 31.24 15.17
N SER A 276 -0.69 30.50 16.04
CA SER A 276 -0.95 29.07 15.93
C SER A 276 -2.45 28.81 15.76
N PHE A 277 -2.78 27.92 14.82
CA PHE A 277 -4.13 27.43 14.58
C PHE A 277 -4.11 25.90 14.70
N GLN A 278 -4.82 25.38 15.69
CA GLN A 278 -4.88 23.93 15.92
C GLN A 278 -5.98 23.34 15.04
N LEU A 279 -5.59 22.41 14.17
CA LEU A 279 -6.48 21.70 13.26
C LEU A 279 -6.62 20.24 13.68
N PHE A 280 -7.84 19.73 13.65
CA PHE A 280 -8.13 18.31 13.86
C PHE A 280 -8.42 17.67 12.51
N ARG A 281 -7.50 16.83 12.05
CA ARG A 281 -7.70 15.89 10.94
C ARG A 281 -7.81 14.49 11.51
N GLY A 282 -8.55 13.58 10.86
CA GLY A 282 -8.73 12.18 11.27
C GLY A 282 -7.45 11.31 11.27
N GLN A 283 -6.27 11.90 11.41
CA GLN A 283 -4.97 11.25 11.56
C GLN A 283 -4.50 11.18 13.02
N GLY A 284 -5.30 11.63 13.99
CA GLY A 284 -4.94 11.59 15.41
C GLY A 284 -5.18 10.21 16.03
N ASN A 285 -4.52 9.16 15.57
CA ASN A 285 -4.31 7.97 16.38
C ASN A 285 -2.82 7.90 16.77
N LEU A 286 -2.46 7.06 17.74
CA LEU A 286 -1.05 6.87 18.14
C LEU A 286 -0.24 6.10 17.08
N SER A 287 -0.79 5.89 15.87
CA SER A 287 -0.07 5.37 14.72
C SER A 287 0.18 6.52 13.74
N ASP A 288 1.35 6.59 13.14
CA ASP A 288 1.66 7.50 12.02
C ASP A 288 1.06 7.00 10.69
N GLY A 289 0.06 6.12 10.73
CA GLY A 289 -0.46 5.40 9.55
C GLY A 289 0.40 4.21 9.11
N SER A 290 1.57 4.01 9.71
CA SER A 290 2.33 2.78 9.54
C SER A 290 1.89 1.76 10.60
N SER A 291 1.79 0.49 10.21
CA SER A 291 1.76 -0.61 11.19
C SER A 291 3.05 -0.70 12.03
N LEU A 292 4.07 0.12 11.70
CA LEU A 292 5.48 -0.03 12.07
C LEU A 292 5.82 0.55 13.44
N LEU A 293 5.09 1.54 13.97
CA LEU A 293 5.46 2.17 15.24
C LEU A 293 5.60 1.17 16.40
N VAL A 294 4.88 0.04 16.36
CA VAL A 294 5.16 -1.07 17.29
C VAL A 294 4.90 -2.45 16.66
N GLN A 295 5.59 -2.79 15.57
CA GLN A 295 5.51 -4.12 14.95
C GLN A 295 5.95 -5.29 15.85
N SER A 296 6.46 -5.02 17.06
CA SER A 296 7.02 -6.01 17.99
C SER A 296 6.43 -5.95 19.41
N PHE A 297 5.32 -5.24 19.64
CA PHE A 297 4.81 -5.13 21.01
C PHE A 297 4.14 -6.41 21.53
N GLY A 298 3.49 -7.17 20.66
CA GLY A 298 2.78 -8.39 21.02
C GLY A 298 2.43 -9.23 19.79
N SER A 299 1.88 -10.42 20.04
CA SER A 299 1.36 -11.31 18.99
C SER A 299 0.13 -10.72 18.28
N GLN A 300 -0.16 -11.23 17.09
CA GLN A 300 -1.39 -10.92 16.38
C GLN A 300 -2.63 -11.28 17.23
N ILE A 301 -3.57 -10.35 17.29
CA ILE A 301 -4.85 -10.49 18.00
C ILE A 301 -5.78 -11.38 17.17
N LYS A 302 -6.47 -12.31 17.84
CA LYS A 302 -7.41 -13.27 17.23
C LYS A 302 -8.77 -13.22 17.91
N GLU A 303 -9.75 -13.87 17.31
CA GLU A 303 -11.08 -14.04 17.92
C GLU A 303 -10.96 -14.72 19.30
N GLY A 304 -11.68 -14.20 20.28
CA GLY A 304 -11.64 -14.66 21.68
C GLY A 304 -10.56 -14.01 22.54
N ASP A 305 -9.62 -13.27 21.95
CA ASP A 305 -8.61 -12.55 22.72
C ASP A 305 -9.20 -11.36 23.50
N THR A 306 -8.61 -11.08 24.66
CA THR A 306 -8.90 -9.90 25.48
C THR A 306 -7.70 -8.96 25.46
N ILE A 307 -7.95 -7.68 25.17
CA ILE A 307 -6.93 -6.63 25.18
C ILE A 307 -7.21 -5.64 26.31
N GLY A 308 -6.23 -5.45 27.19
CA GLY A 308 -6.28 -4.44 28.25
C GLY A 308 -5.47 -3.22 27.86
N LEU A 309 -6.01 -2.03 28.12
CA LEU A 309 -5.31 -0.76 27.96
C LEU A 309 -5.35 -0.01 29.29
N LEU A 310 -4.18 0.34 29.82
CA LEU A 310 -4.06 1.17 31.01
C LEU A 310 -3.36 2.48 30.66
N LEU A 311 -4.07 3.59 30.84
CA LEU A 311 -3.53 4.93 30.67
C LEU A 311 -3.21 5.55 32.04
N VAL A 312 -1.99 6.05 32.19
CA VAL A 312 -1.56 6.85 33.34
C VAL A 312 -1.24 8.24 32.85
N LEU A 313 -2.12 9.19 33.17
CA LEU A 313 -2.04 10.58 32.71
C LEU A 313 -1.56 11.49 33.84
N THR A 314 -0.49 12.25 33.61
CA THR A 314 -0.02 13.33 34.49
C THR A 314 0.07 14.64 33.73
N ASN A 315 0.27 15.77 34.41
CA ASN A 315 0.45 17.05 33.70
C ASN A 315 1.66 17.07 32.75
N THR A 316 2.64 16.18 32.96
CA THR A 316 3.90 16.16 32.22
C THR A 316 4.05 14.97 31.29
N ASN A 317 3.31 13.88 31.50
CA ASN A 317 3.49 12.64 30.75
C ASN A 317 2.17 11.88 30.53
N MET A 318 2.09 11.19 29.40
CA MET A 318 1.11 10.13 29.12
C MET A 318 1.88 8.81 29.05
N LYS A 319 1.50 7.84 29.88
CA LYS A 319 2.00 6.46 29.78
C LYS A 319 0.85 5.53 29.41
N MET A 320 1.08 4.64 28.44
CA MET A 320 0.13 3.58 28.08
C MET A 320 0.77 2.22 28.25
N TYR A 321 0.08 1.32 28.95
CA TYR A 321 0.44 -0.08 29.11
C TYR A 321 -0.59 -0.96 28.40
N VAL A 322 -0.13 -2.05 27.78
CA VAL A 322 -0.98 -2.96 27.01
C VAL A 322 -0.91 -4.35 27.60
N PHE A 323 -2.07 -5.02 27.63
CA PHE A 323 -2.23 -6.38 28.09
C PHE A 323 -2.88 -7.22 27.00
N HIS A 324 -2.45 -8.47 26.84
CA HIS A 324 -3.05 -9.43 25.91
C HIS A 324 -3.34 -10.71 26.68
N ASN A 325 -4.62 -11.08 26.81
CA ASN A 325 -5.08 -12.24 27.60
C ASN A 325 -4.52 -12.21 29.03
N GLU A 326 -4.76 -11.09 29.73
CA GLU A 326 -4.29 -10.79 31.10
C GLU A 326 -2.76 -10.66 31.26
N ARG A 327 -2.00 -11.00 30.23
CA ARG A 327 -0.54 -10.90 30.23
C ARG A 327 -0.10 -9.48 29.91
N SER A 328 0.73 -8.90 30.78
CA SER A 328 1.35 -7.60 30.53
C SER A 328 2.37 -7.67 29.40
N LEU A 329 2.19 -6.82 28.39
CA LEU A 329 3.16 -6.59 27.31
C LEU A 329 4.12 -5.45 27.65
N GLY A 330 3.92 -4.77 28.78
CA GLY A 330 4.73 -3.65 29.24
C GLY A 330 4.20 -2.29 28.79
N MET A 331 5.07 -1.28 28.88
CA MET A 331 4.77 0.10 28.49
C MET A 331 4.92 0.29 26.99
N ALA A 332 3.82 0.59 26.30
CA ALA A 332 3.79 0.83 24.87
C ALA A 332 4.13 2.27 24.50
N PHE A 333 3.70 3.23 25.32
CA PHE A 333 3.92 4.66 25.07
C PHE A 333 4.35 5.37 26.34
N HIS A 334 5.29 6.31 26.18
CA HIS A 334 5.73 7.25 27.20
C HIS A 334 5.96 8.62 26.57
N ILE A 335 4.87 9.36 26.38
CA ILE A 335 4.86 10.63 25.67
C ILE A 335 4.93 11.79 26.66
N GLN A 336 5.92 12.67 26.51
CA GLN A 336 6.00 13.91 27.28
C GLN A 336 4.94 14.91 26.80
N SER A 337 4.51 15.83 27.66
CA SER A 337 3.63 16.93 27.28
C SER A 337 4.23 17.79 26.15
N PRO A 338 3.42 18.38 25.23
CA PRO A 338 1.95 18.33 25.18
C PRO A 338 1.42 17.03 24.56
N TYR A 339 0.27 16.57 25.04
CA TYR A 339 -0.48 15.48 24.41
C TYR A 339 -1.97 15.78 24.50
N PRO A 340 -2.80 15.31 23.55
CA PRO A 340 -4.19 15.72 23.45
C PRO A 340 -5.01 15.25 24.66
N LYS A 341 -5.94 16.10 25.09
CA LYS A 341 -6.94 15.81 26.12
C LYS A 341 -8.29 16.37 25.66
N PRO A 342 -9.42 15.66 25.82
CA PRO A 342 -9.54 14.32 26.41
C PRO A 342 -9.04 13.19 25.49
N LEU A 343 -8.69 12.04 26.08
CA LEU A 343 -8.36 10.81 25.37
C LEU A 343 -9.54 9.85 25.43
N TYR A 344 -9.81 9.15 24.32
CA TYR A 344 -10.90 8.18 24.23
C TYR A 344 -10.37 6.82 23.77
N PRO A 345 -10.93 5.70 24.27
CA PRO A 345 -10.65 4.39 23.71
C PRO A 345 -11.21 4.30 22.30
N VAL A 346 -10.40 3.84 21.34
CA VAL A 346 -10.78 3.70 19.94
C VAL A 346 -10.46 2.29 19.48
N VAL A 347 -11.39 1.68 18.76
CA VAL A 347 -11.15 0.44 18.01
C VAL A 347 -11.43 0.71 16.54
N SER A 348 -10.54 0.25 15.67
CA SER A 348 -10.67 0.37 14.22
C SER A 348 -10.41 -1.00 13.60
N PHE A 349 -11.26 -1.38 12.65
CA PHE A 349 -11.13 -2.64 11.94
C PHE A 349 -10.80 -2.38 10.47
N LYS A 350 -9.99 -3.26 9.87
CA LYS A 350 -9.74 -3.26 8.41
C LYS A 350 -10.85 -3.96 7.61
N SER A 351 -11.66 -4.76 8.28
CA SER A 351 -12.75 -5.59 7.73
C SER A 351 -13.85 -5.73 8.79
N ASP A 352 -14.88 -6.52 8.52
CA ASP A 352 -15.90 -6.82 9.52
C ASP A 352 -15.29 -7.45 10.78
N GLY A 353 -15.73 -6.97 11.94
CA GLY A 353 -15.25 -7.39 13.24
C GLY A 353 -16.14 -6.87 14.35
N LYS A 354 -16.17 -7.59 15.47
CA LYS A 354 -16.96 -7.22 16.64
C LYS A 354 -16.07 -7.21 17.87
N VAL A 355 -16.15 -6.14 18.65
CA VAL A 355 -15.52 -6.04 19.97
C VAL A 355 -16.55 -5.60 20.99
N THR A 356 -16.34 -6.01 22.24
CA THR A 356 -17.05 -5.49 23.39
C THR A 356 -16.05 -4.70 24.22
N ILE A 357 -16.31 -3.41 24.42
CA ILE A 357 -15.46 -2.55 25.24
C ILE A 357 -16.08 -2.46 26.64
N ILE A 358 -15.29 -2.80 27.65
CA ILE A 358 -15.72 -2.76 29.05
C ILE A 358 -14.73 -1.87 29.80
N HIS A 359 -15.26 -0.95 30.60
CA HIS A 359 -14.43 -0.20 31.55
C HIS A 359 -14.11 -1.14 32.73
N ALA A 360 -12.85 -1.55 32.85
CA ALA A 360 -12.43 -2.49 33.88
C ALA A 360 -12.11 -1.78 35.20
N ASP A 361 -12.70 -2.26 36.30
CA ASP A 361 -12.37 -1.80 37.66
C ASP A 361 -11.14 -2.52 38.25
N GLN A 362 -10.63 -3.54 37.54
CA GLN A 362 -9.55 -4.39 38.02
C GLN A 362 -8.17 -3.76 37.82
N LYS A 363 -7.38 -3.76 38.89
CA LYS A 363 -5.94 -3.43 38.84
C LYS A 363 -5.17 -4.66 38.34
N HIS A 364 -4.46 -4.51 37.23
CA HIS A 364 -3.54 -5.54 36.73
C HIS A 364 -2.43 -5.83 37.75
N ARG A 365 -2.06 -7.10 37.93
CA ARG A 365 -1.12 -7.58 38.96
C ARG A 365 0.34 -7.16 38.73
N SER A 366 0.72 -6.90 37.47
CA SER A 366 2.05 -6.38 37.12
C SER A 366 1.96 -5.52 35.86
N LEU A 367 2.70 -4.42 35.83
CA LEU A 367 2.89 -3.55 34.66
C LEU A 367 4.15 -3.90 33.85
N GLU A 368 5.01 -4.74 34.41
CA GLU A 368 6.23 -5.19 33.74
C GLU A 368 5.90 -6.22 32.67
N ARG A 369 6.65 -6.22 31.57
CA ARG A 369 6.44 -7.17 30.47
C ARG A 369 6.70 -8.58 30.98
N MET A 370 5.67 -9.42 30.95
CA MET A 370 5.83 -10.84 31.24
C MET A 370 6.35 -11.54 29.98
N LEU A 371 7.51 -12.21 30.07
CA LEU A 371 8.08 -12.96 28.94
C LEU A 371 7.18 -14.15 28.58
N SER A 372 7.04 -14.43 27.28
CA SER A 372 6.29 -15.60 26.81
C SER A 372 7.12 -16.82 27.17
N GLN A 373 6.57 -17.77 27.93
CA GLN A 373 7.11 -19.12 27.97
C GLN A 373 6.77 -19.79 26.63
N CYS A 374 7.58 -19.52 25.60
CA CYS A 374 7.35 -20.03 24.26
C CYS A 374 8.23 -21.29 24.04
N ASN A 375 7.61 -22.46 24.18
CA ASN A 375 8.25 -23.74 23.83
C ASN A 375 8.21 -24.04 22.32
N SER A 376 7.70 -23.12 21.50
CA SER A 376 7.57 -23.32 20.06
C SER A 376 8.81 -22.86 19.29
N VAL A 377 9.00 -23.38 18.07
CA VAL A 377 10.07 -22.93 17.16
C VAL A 377 9.87 -21.50 16.65
N GLU A 378 8.68 -20.93 16.81
CA GLU A 378 8.34 -19.60 16.32
C GLU A 378 9.10 -18.51 17.07
N GLY A 379 9.57 -17.49 16.36
CA GLY A 379 10.24 -16.35 16.95
C GLY A 379 11.38 -15.81 16.10
N LYS A 380 12.09 -14.82 16.66
CA LYS A 380 13.34 -14.31 16.11
C LYS A 380 14.51 -14.97 16.84
N TRP A 381 15.53 -15.31 16.08
CA TRP A 381 16.65 -16.13 16.49
C TRP A 381 17.94 -15.53 15.93
N LYS A 382 19.05 -15.65 16.66
CA LYS A 382 20.37 -15.19 16.22
C LYS A 382 21.35 -16.35 16.26
N VAL A 383 22.19 -16.48 15.24
CA VAL A 383 23.22 -17.54 15.21
C VAL A 383 24.18 -17.37 16.38
N LEU A 384 24.17 -18.36 17.28
CA LEU A 384 25.07 -18.46 18.42
C LEU A 384 26.32 -19.27 18.05
N SER A 385 26.13 -20.40 17.37
CA SER A 385 27.24 -21.20 16.86
C SER A 385 26.88 -21.88 15.55
N PHE A 386 27.80 -21.84 14.60
CA PHE A 386 27.76 -22.67 13.40
C PHE A 386 29.17 -23.20 13.12
N PRO A 387 29.56 -24.35 13.72
CA PRO A 387 30.95 -24.80 13.71
C PRO A 387 31.55 -24.98 12.31
N GLN A 388 30.74 -25.39 11.34
CA GLN A 388 31.15 -25.60 9.94
C GLN A 388 31.36 -24.27 9.21
N HIS A 389 30.63 -23.21 9.60
CA HIS A 389 30.63 -21.90 8.95
C HIS A 389 30.60 -20.76 9.99
N PRO A 390 31.71 -20.52 10.72
CA PRO A 390 31.80 -19.46 11.73
C PRO A 390 31.51 -18.05 11.18
N GLU A 391 31.72 -17.84 9.88
CA GLU A 391 31.39 -16.60 9.16
C GLU A 391 29.90 -16.23 9.26
N CYS A 392 29.00 -17.20 9.44
CA CYS A 392 27.56 -16.95 9.55
C CYS A 392 27.13 -16.55 10.98
N ILE A 393 28.06 -16.46 11.94
CA ILE A 393 27.74 -16.00 13.30
C ILE A 393 27.25 -14.55 13.24
N GLY A 394 26.06 -14.31 13.80
CA GLY A 394 25.41 -13.01 13.78
C GLY A 394 24.27 -12.88 12.78
N CYS A 395 24.12 -13.81 11.82
CA CYS A 395 22.95 -13.89 10.97
C CYS A 395 21.66 -14.00 11.80
N GLU A 396 20.59 -13.40 11.29
CA GLU A 396 19.29 -13.37 11.97
C GLU A 396 18.30 -14.30 11.29
N PHE A 397 17.56 -15.06 12.10
CA PHE A 397 16.56 -16.00 11.66
C PHE A 397 15.20 -15.59 12.22
N ARG A 398 14.14 -15.81 11.46
CA ARG A 398 12.76 -15.62 11.91
C ARG A 398 11.92 -16.80 11.46
N ILE A 399 11.25 -17.46 12.40
CA ILE A 399 10.35 -18.57 12.12
C ILE A 399 8.94 -18.16 12.50
N GLN A 400 7.98 -18.40 11.60
CA GLN A 400 6.57 -18.08 11.78
C GLN A 400 5.71 -19.25 11.30
N ARG A 401 4.52 -19.43 11.87
CA ARG A 401 3.57 -20.42 11.37
C ARG A 401 3.07 -20.02 9.98
N HIS A 402 2.92 -21.00 9.10
CA HIS A 402 2.33 -20.78 7.79
C HIS A 402 0.81 -20.58 7.92
N GLU A 403 0.25 -19.53 7.30
CA GLU A 403 -1.15 -19.12 7.49
C GLU A 403 -2.17 -20.19 7.04
N HIS A 404 -1.80 -21.02 6.06
CA HIS A 404 -2.69 -22.02 5.45
C HIS A 404 -2.23 -23.48 5.63
N GLY A 405 -1.25 -23.72 6.51
CA GLY A 405 -0.57 -25.01 6.60
C GLY A 405 -0.50 -25.59 7.99
N GLU A 406 -1.20 -26.71 8.24
CA GLU A 406 -0.99 -27.48 9.46
C GLU A 406 0.45 -28.01 9.53
N ASN A 407 1.11 -27.76 10.66
CA ASN A 407 2.51 -28.12 10.92
C ASN A 407 3.50 -27.59 9.86
N MET A 408 3.14 -26.48 9.21
CA MET A 408 4.03 -25.77 8.29
C MET A 408 4.47 -24.43 8.90
N TYR A 409 5.72 -24.09 8.67
CA TYR A 409 6.37 -22.89 9.15
C TYR A 409 7.12 -22.22 8.01
N VAL A 410 7.28 -20.92 8.06
CA VAL A 410 8.15 -20.17 7.16
C VAL A 410 9.37 -19.73 7.95
N LEU A 411 10.55 -20.11 7.47
CA LEU A 411 11.83 -19.67 7.99
C LEU A 411 12.37 -18.59 7.07
N PHE A 412 12.76 -17.46 7.66
CA PHE A 412 13.50 -16.39 7.03
C PHE A 412 14.90 -16.34 7.63
N ALA A 413 15.93 -16.19 6.81
CA ALA A 413 17.29 -15.90 7.25
C ALA A 413 17.79 -14.64 6.54
N THR A 414 18.30 -13.68 7.30
CA THR A 414 18.79 -12.41 6.77
C THR A 414 20.31 -12.42 6.79
N VAL A 415 20.91 -12.27 5.60
CA VAL A 415 22.33 -11.97 5.38
C VAL A 415 22.41 -10.60 4.71
N VAL A 416 22.76 -10.55 3.41
CA VAL A 416 22.49 -9.40 2.53
C VAL A 416 21.10 -9.51 1.93
N ASN A 417 20.79 -10.68 1.39
CA ASN A 417 19.44 -11.00 0.96
C ASN A 417 18.62 -11.61 2.08
N MET A 418 17.30 -11.54 1.89
CA MET A 418 16.38 -12.31 2.67
C MET A 418 16.19 -13.67 2.02
N LEU A 419 16.75 -14.70 2.65
CA LEU A 419 16.48 -16.09 2.31
C LEU A 419 15.17 -16.50 2.95
N HIS A 420 14.33 -17.24 2.23
CA HIS A 420 13.14 -17.85 2.80
C HIS A 420 12.93 -19.28 2.31
N CYS A 421 12.44 -20.14 3.20
CA CYS A 421 11.99 -21.48 2.87
C CYS A 421 10.81 -21.91 3.74
N VAL A 422 10.01 -22.84 3.23
CA VAL A 422 8.92 -23.46 4.00
C VAL A 422 9.46 -24.70 4.69
N LEU A 423 9.22 -24.81 5.99
CA LEU A 423 9.50 -25.97 6.81
C LEU A 423 8.20 -26.75 7.06
N LYS A 424 8.24 -28.06 6.85
CA LYS A 424 7.13 -28.97 7.18
C LYS A 424 7.56 -29.91 8.29
N HIS A 425 6.80 -29.92 9.39
CA HIS A 425 6.99 -30.80 10.52
C HIS A 425 6.03 -31.99 10.43
N ASN A 426 6.57 -33.20 10.60
CA ASN A 426 5.77 -34.41 10.77
C ASN A 426 5.65 -34.73 12.26
N PRO A 427 4.49 -34.51 12.91
CA PRO A 427 4.34 -34.72 14.35
C PRO A 427 4.46 -36.19 14.76
N THR A 428 4.24 -37.15 13.85
CA THR A 428 4.34 -38.58 14.16
C THR A 428 5.78 -39.07 14.19
N THR A 429 6.64 -38.56 13.31
CA THR A 429 8.05 -38.95 13.23
C THR A 429 9.01 -37.95 13.88
N ASN A 430 8.49 -36.77 14.25
CA ASN A 430 9.24 -35.58 14.67
C ASN A 430 10.30 -35.11 13.65
N GLU A 431 10.13 -35.47 12.38
CA GLU A 431 11.02 -35.06 11.31
C GLU A 431 10.61 -33.71 10.73
N TRP A 432 11.61 -32.95 10.28
CA TRP A 432 11.43 -31.69 9.58
C TRP A 432 11.95 -31.81 8.16
N LYS A 433 11.28 -31.15 7.21
CA LYS A 433 11.74 -31.02 5.82
C LYS A 433 11.62 -29.58 5.38
N SER A 434 12.66 -29.05 4.74
CA SER A 434 12.60 -27.77 4.04
C SER A 434 12.19 -27.97 2.58
N ALA A 435 11.43 -27.01 2.06
CA ALA A 435 11.24 -26.81 0.64
C ALA A 435 12.41 -25.99 0.05
N ASP A 436 12.38 -25.75 -1.26
CA ASP A 436 13.36 -24.94 -1.97
C ASP A 436 13.55 -23.57 -1.32
N VAL A 437 14.81 -23.15 -1.20
CA VAL A 437 15.19 -21.87 -0.62
C VAL A 437 15.14 -20.80 -1.72
N MET A 438 14.45 -19.70 -1.45
CA MET A 438 14.38 -18.54 -2.33
C MET A 438 15.13 -17.34 -1.73
N SER A 439 15.75 -16.51 -2.58
CA SER A 439 16.53 -15.32 -2.20
C SER A 439 16.02 -14.07 -2.94
N THR A 440 16.22 -12.88 -2.37
CA THR A 440 15.85 -11.58 -2.96
C THR A 440 16.81 -11.05 -4.04
N LEU A 441 17.90 -11.77 -4.35
CA LEU A 441 18.84 -11.51 -5.48
C LEU A 441 19.39 -10.07 -5.60
N ILE A 442 19.60 -9.38 -4.48
CA ILE A 442 20.30 -8.11 -4.40
C ILE A 442 21.81 -8.39 -4.44
N ALA A 443 22.53 -7.63 -5.27
CA ALA A 443 23.99 -7.71 -5.33
C ALA A 443 24.61 -7.22 -4.01
N GLY A 444 25.50 -8.02 -3.41
CA GLY A 444 26.22 -7.70 -2.19
C GLY A 444 27.73 -7.90 -2.30
N PRO A 445 28.48 -7.54 -1.24
CA PRO A 445 29.89 -7.86 -1.13
C PRO A 445 30.17 -9.35 -1.34
N PRO A 446 31.27 -9.74 -2.04
CA PRO A 446 31.57 -11.15 -2.34
C PRO A 446 31.63 -12.06 -1.11
N GLU A 447 32.12 -11.56 0.02
CA GLU A 447 32.21 -12.30 1.29
C GLU A 447 30.82 -12.67 1.82
N GLN A 448 29.87 -11.73 1.78
CA GLN A 448 28.49 -11.95 2.23
C GLN A 448 27.67 -12.79 1.24
N MET A 449 27.99 -12.72 -0.06
CA MET A 449 27.40 -13.62 -1.06
C MET A 449 27.86 -15.07 -0.86
N LYS A 450 29.09 -15.28 -0.36
CA LYS A 450 29.58 -16.61 0.02
C LYS A 450 28.85 -17.14 1.25
N GLU A 451 28.66 -16.32 2.28
CA GLU A 451 27.85 -16.66 3.47
C GLU A 451 26.41 -17.06 3.08
N GLU A 452 25.80 -16.31 2.15
CA GLU A 452 24.46 -16.59 1.64
C GLU A 452 24.38 -17.96 0.97
N GLN A 453 25.34 -18.32 0.10
CA GLN A 453 25.35 -19.62 -0.57
C GLN A 453 25.52 -20.79 0.42
N LEU A 454 26.31 -20.61 1.47
CA LEU A 454 26.48 -21.61 2.53
C LEU A 454 25.17 -21.83 3.30
N LEU A 455 24.47 -20.74 3.64
CA LEU A 455 23.17 -20.80 4.28
C LEU A 455 22.10 -21.41 3.37
N ILE A 456 22.08 -21.09 2.07
CA ILE A 456 21.17 -21.73 1.10
C ILE A 456 21.36 -23.25 1.11
N ASN A 457 22.62 -23.72 1.03
CA ASN A 457 22.93 -25.14 1.03
C ASN A 457 22.49 -25.81 2.34
N PHE A 458 22.72 -25.16 3.49
CA PHE A 458 22.30 -25.67 4.79
C PHE A 458 20.77 -25.73 4.91
N LEU A 459 20.08 -24.64 4.58
CA LEU A 459 18.63 -24.51 4.67
C LEU A 459 17.89 -25.46 3.72
N SER A 460 18.48 -25.81 2.59
CA SER A 460 17.90 -26.78 1.63
C SER A 460 17.92 -28.22 2.15
N ASN A 461 18.69 -28.48 3.21
CA ASN A 461 18.95 -29.84 3.72
C ASN A 461 18.49 -30.02 5.17
N ILE A 462 17.54 -29.23 5.67
CA ILE A 462 17.07 -29.31 7.06
C ILE A 462 16.37 -30.66 7.30
N LYS A 463 16.80 -31.35 8.35
CA LYS A 463 16.25 -32.65 8.79
C LYS A 463 15.51 -32.55 10.13
N ASN A 464 15.98 -31.70 11.02
CA ASN A 464 15.45 -31.58 12.37
C ASN A 464 15.60 -30.15 12.91
N VAL A 465 14.62 -29.74 13.72
CA VAL A 465 14.54 -28.44 14.38
C VAL A 465 14.02 -28.67 15.80
N ASP A 466 14.88 -28.42 16.80
CA ASP A 466 14.57 -28.66 18.21
C ASP A 466 14.77 -27.37 19.02
N VAL A 467 13.90 -27.13 20.00
CA VAL A 467 14.05 -26.03 20.97
C VAL A 467 14.65 -26.58 22.27
N GLU A 468 15.91 -26.26 22.55
CA GLU A 468 16.62 -26.55 23.80
C GLU A 468 16.36 -25.42 24.82
N ASP A 469 15.98 -25.78 26.05
CA ASP A 469 15.86 -24.88 27.22
C ASP A 469 15.08 -23.58 26.97
N GLN A 470 14.09 -23.59 26.06
CA GLN A 470 13.24 -22.48 25.64
C GLN A 470 13.96 -21.29 24.96
N LYS A 471 15.29 -21.22 25.08
CA LYS A 471 16.13 -20.10 24.62
C LYS A 471 17.04 -20.48 23.47
N THR A 472 17.25 -21.76 23.21
CA THR A 472 18.16 -22.21 22.16
C THR A 472 17.35 -22.99 21.13
N LEU A 473 17.52 -22.68 19.86
CA LEU A 473 16.99 -23.47 18.75
C LEU A 473 18.16 -24.15 18.06
N VAL A 474 18.08 -25.46 17.89
CA VAL A 474 19.08 -26.24 17.18
C VAL A 474 18.45 -26.75 15.88
N ILE A 475 19.06 -26.38 14.76
CA ILE A 475 18.67 -26.87 13.44
C ILE A 475 19.78 -27.78 12.94
N ARG A 476 19.40 -28.96 12.47
CA ARG A 476 20.33 -29.98 11.96
C ARG A 476 19.99 -30.31 10.52
N SER A 477 21.01 -30.40 9.68
CA SER A 477 20.89 -30.79 8.28
C SER A 477 21.17 -32.28 8.07
N THR A 478 20.81 -32.79 6.89
CA THR A 478 20.97 -34.20 6.51
C THR A 478 22.44 -34.65 6.42
N ASP A 479 23.35 -33.73 6.17
CA ASP A 479 24.81 -33.98 6.11
C ASP A 479 25.48 -33.99 7.50
N GLY A 480 24.71 -33.77 8.57
CA GLY A 480 25.20 -33.73 9.95
C GLY A 480 25.68 -32.36 10.42
N SER A 481 25.56 -31.32 9.59
CA SER A 481 25.84 -29.95 10.04
C SER A 481 24.79 -29.47 11.05
N GLU A 482 25.21 -28.62 11.99
CA GLU A 482 24.36 -28.14 13.08
C GLU A 482 24.57 -26.64 13.28
N ILE A 483 23.46 -25.91 13.33
CA ILE A 483 23.43 -24.50 13.72
C ILE A 483 22.65 -24.35 15.02
N LYS A 484 23.26 -23.67 15.99
CA LYS A 484 22.61 -23.28 17.24
C LYS A 484 22.29 -21.81 17.18
N LEU A 485 21.04 -21.50 17.51
CA LEU A 485 20.50 -20.16 17.48
C LEU A 485 20.01 -19.81 18.88
N GLU A 486 20.36 -18.62 19.36
CA GLU A 486 19.79 -18.07 20.57
C GLU A 486 18.51 -17.31 20.23
N ARG A 487 17.44 -17.57 20.99
CA ARG A 487 16.19 -16.83 20.87
C ARG A 487 16.51 -15.39 21.18
N ARG A 488 16.21 -14.51 20.23
CA ARG A 488 16.01 -13.11 20.59
C ARG A 488 14.75 -13.10 21.44
N THR A 489 14.91 -13.17 22.76
CA THR A 489 13.95 -12.55 23.67
C THR A 489 13.83 -11.15 23.14
N GLU A 490 12.66 -10.85 22.56
CA GLU A 490 12.38 -9.58 21.92
C GLU A 490 13.07 -8.51 22.75
N TRP A 491 13.92 -7.69 22.10
CA TRP A 491 14.26 -6.39 22.66
C TRP A 491 13.00 -5.88 23.32
N THR A 492 13.02 -5.67 24.64
CA THR A 492 11.89 -5.12 25.38
C THR A 492 11.46 -3.94 24.55
N ALA A 493 10.32 -4.06 23.85
CA ALA A 493 9.96 -3.07 22.86
C ALA A 493 9.93 -1.75 23.63
N LEU A 494 10.88 -0.88 23.33
CA LEU A 494 11.02 0.34 24.11
C LEU A 494 9.73 1.11 23.90
N PRO A 495 9.18 1.73 24.96
CA PRO A 495 7.99 2.53 24.79
C PRO A 495 8.26 3.57 23.72
N VAL A 496 7.28 3.84 22.87
CA VAL A 496 7.36 4.97 21.96
C VAL A 496 7.44 6.23 22.81
N THR A 497 8.56 6.94 22.71
CA THR A 497 8.82 8.20 23.44
C THR A 497 8.69 9.43 22.56
N GLU A 498 8.66 9.24 21.24
CA GLU A 498 8.52 10.34 20.28
C GLU A 498 7.13 10.97 20.40
N ASN A 499 7.11 12.27 20.68
CA ASN A 499 5.87 13.01 20.78
C ASN A 499 5.45 13.56 19.42
N ILE A 500 4.58 12.83 18.73
CA ILE A 500 3.98 13.26 17.46
C ILE A 500 3.02 14.46 17.59
N PHE A 501 2.77 14.92 18.83
CA PHE A 501 1.94 16.08 19.14
C PHE A 501 2.75 17.30 19.60
N ALA A 502 4.08 17.19 19.72
CA ALA A 502 4.97 18.27 20.13
C ALA A 502 5.26 19.27 19.00
#